data_AF-A0A7X8FHT6-F1
#
_entry.id   AF-A0A7X8FHT6-F1
#
_cell.length_a   1.000
_cell.length_b   1.000
_cell.length_c   1.000
_cell.angle_alpha   90.00
_cell.angle_beta   90.00
_cell.angle_gamma   90.00
#
_symmetry.space_group_name_H-M   'P 1'
#
loop_
_entity.id
_entity.type
_entity.pdbx_description
1 polymer ?
#
loop_
_entity_poly.entity_id
_entity_poly.type
_entity_poly.pdbx_seq_one_letter_code
_entity_poly.pdbx_strand_id
1 'polypeptide(L)'
;FAVQLDSDDLYIDTRVLSRIVEAFYAQKCAMVIGSYKMVNFKLEDLPLGIIDHREWTLDNGRNNALRINGLGAPRAFYTPVLRKIRVPNVSYGEDYAVGLAVCREYRIGRIYEPLYLCRRWEGNSDAALDIAKLNAHNFYKDRLRTIELLARKKLNRVE
;
A
#
# COMPACT_ATOMS: atom_id res chain seq x y z
N PHE A 1 0.99 -4.89 -16.03
CA PHE A 1 0.89 -4.53 -14.59
C PHE A 1 -0.40 -3.78 -14.36
N ALA A 2 -0.91 -3.74 -13.13
CA ALA A 2 -2.01 -2.86 -12.72
C ALA A 2 -1.47 -1.85 -11.71
N VAL A 3 -1.72 -0.56 -11.91
CA VAL A 3 -1.14 0.51 -11.08
C VAL A 3 -2.27 1.35 -10.51
N GLN A 4 -2.27 1.56 -9.20
CA GLN A 4 -3.25 2.37 -8.49
C GLN A 4 -3.04 3.86 -8.74
N LEU A 5 -4.14 4.59 -8.95
CA LEU A 5 -4.24 6.04 -8.86
C LEU A 5 -5.62 6.38 -8.31
N ASP A 6 -5.67 7.00 -7.14
CA ASP A 6 -6.92 7.47 -6.55
C ASP A 6 -7.37 8.73 -7.30
N SER A 7 -8.66 8.87 -7.52
CA SER A 7 -9.23 9.94 -8.37
C SER A 7 -8.98 11.34 -7.82
N ASP A 8 -8.75 11.44 -6.51
CA ASP A 8 -8.43 12.67 -5.80
C ASP A 8 -6.93 12.91 -5.65
N ASP A 9 -6.07 12.14 -6.31
CA ASP A 9 -4.62 12.28 -6.25
C ASP A 9 -3.98 12.40 -7.64
N LEU A 10 -2.65 12.60 -7.70
CA LEU A 10 -1.92 12.78 -8.95
C LEU A 10 -0.58 12.03 -8.94
N TYR A 11 -0.13 11.60 -10.12
CA TYR A 11 1.28 11.27 -10.33
C TYR A 11 2.14 12.54 -10.29
N ILE A 12 3.34 12.42 -9.73
CA ILE A 12 4.24 13.57 -9.57
C ILE A 12 4.83 14.07 -10.91
N ASP A 13 4.94 13.18 -11.90
CA ASP A 13 5.41 13.49 -13.25
C ASP A 13 4.97 12.44 -14.27
N THR A 14 5.31 12.67 -15.54
CA THR A 14 4.98 11.80 -16.67
C THR A 14 5.80 10.51 -16.74
N ARG A 15 6.81 10.33 -15.87
CA ARG A 15 7.72 9.18 -15.85
C ARG A 15 7.38 8.16 -14.75
N VAL A 16 6.37 8.42 -13.92
CA VAL A 16 5.98 7.53 -12.81
C VAL A 16 5.72 6.09 -13.27
N LEU A 17 4.92 5.91 -14.32
CA LEU A 17 4.60 4.57 -14.83
C LEU A 17 5.84 3.83 -15.34
N SER A 18 6.74 4.51 -16.04
CA SER A 18 8.00 3.93 -16.50
C SER A 18 8.85 3.44 -15.33
N ARG A 19 9.03 4.27 -14.30
CA ARG A 19 9.77 3.90 -13.08
C ARG A 19 9.17 2.70 -12.36
N ILE A 20 7.84 2.62 -12.27
CA ILE A 20 7.15 1.48 -11.66
C ILE A 20 7.39 0.20 -12.47
N VAL A 21 7.27 0.27 -13.80
CA VAL A 21 7.51 -0.88 -14.68
C VAL A 21 8.95 -1.35 -14.61
N GLU A 22 9.92 -0.43 -14.65
CA GLU A 22 11.35 -0.73 -14.47
C GLU A 22 11.61 -1.42 -13.13
N ALA A 23 11.00 -0.96 -12.04
CA ALA A 23 11.14 -1.57 -10.73
C ALA A 23 10.63 -3.02 -10.68
N PHE A 24 9.53 -3.35 -11.39
CA PHE A 24 9.07 -4.73 -11.49
C PHE A 24 10.12 -5.65 -12.09
N TYR A 25 10.72 -5.25 -13.21
CA TYR A 25 11.72 -6.04 -13.91
C TYR A 25 13.04 -6.13 -13.14
N ALA A 26 13.52 -5.00 -12.60
CA ALA A 26 14.78 -4.94 -11.86
C ALA A 26 14.70 -5.71 -10.54
N GLN A 27 13.61 -5.55 -9.78
CA GLN A 27 13.48 -6.13 -8.44
C GLN A 27 12.83 -7.52 -8.46
N LYS A 28 12.30 -7.98 -9.60
CA LYS A 28 11.64 -9.28 -9.79
C LYS A 28 10.60 -9.56 -8.69
N CYS A 29 9.62 -8.67 -8.59
CA CYS A 29 8.62 -8.67 -7.52
C CYS A 29 7.19 -8.82 -8.07
N ALA A 30 6.24 -9.19 -7.20
CA ALA A 30 4.83 -9.33 -7.57
C ALA A 30 4.01 -8.06 -7.30
N MET A 31 4.55 -7.15 -6.49
CA MET A 31 3.94 -5.87 -6.16
C MET A 31 5.06 -4.85 -5.95
N VAL A 32 4.81 -3.59 -6.30
CA VAL A 32 5.70 -2.46 -6.00
C VAL A 32 4.90 -1.48 -5.15
N ILE A 33 5.51 -1.00 -4.06
CA ILE A 33 4.98 0.09 -3.26
C ILE A 33 5.90 1.31 -3.42
N GLY A 34 5.29 2.47 -3.64
CA GLY A 34 6.03 3.72 -3.75
C GLY A 34 5.99 4.56 -2.48
N SER A 35 6.52 5.76 -2.64
CA SER A 35 6.50 6.83 -1.66
C SER A 35 5.69 8.00 -2.22
N TYR A 36 5.12 8.81 -1.34
CA TYR A 36 4.24 9.90 -1.74
C TYR A 36 4.52 11.18 -0.97
N LYS A 37 4.09 12.30 -1.53
CA LYS A 37 4.20 13.63 -0.94
C LYS A 37 2.81 14.14 -0.60
N MET A 38 2.67 14.72 0.58
CA MET A 38 1.42 15.35 1.01
C MET A 38 1.35 16.77 0.47
N VAL A 39 0.29 17.08 -0.28
CA VAL A 39 0.06 18.41 -0.84
C VAL A 39 -1.37 18.87 -0.59
N ASN A 40 -1.60 20.17 -0.63
CA ASN A 40 -2.95 20.72 -0.61
C ASN A 40 -3.61 20.67 -2.00
N PHE A 41 -4.83 21.20 -2.11
CA PHE A 41 -5.56 21.24 -3.39
C PHE A 41 -4.84 22.02 -4.49
N LYS A 42 -4.02 23.02 -4.13
CA LYS A 42 -3.20 23.82 -5.05
C LYS A 42 -1.83 23.19 -5.35
N LEU A 43 -1.57 21.98 -4.88
CA LEU A 43 -0.30 21.25 -5.00
C LEU A 43 0.86 21.89 -4.20
N GLU A 44 0.54 22.70 -3.20
CA GLU A 44 1.53 23.24 -2.28
C GLU A 44 1.81 22.21 -1.17
N ASP A 45 3.06 22.15 -0.71
CA ASP A 45 3.51 21.15 0.26
C ASP A 45 2.84 21.31 1.62
N LEU A 46 2.43 20.18 2.22
CA LEU A 46 1.96 20.13 3.59
C LEU A 46 3.12 19.78 4.56
N PRO A 47 3.04 20.17 5.86
CA PRO A 47 4.15 20.02 6.82
C PRO A 47 4.66 18.58 7.03
N LEU A 48 3.83 17.57 6.75
CA LEU A 48 4.19 16.15 6.83
C LEU A 48 5.21 15.74 5.74
N GLY A 49 5.36 16.52 4.66
CA GLY A 49 6.38 16.32 3.64
C GLY A 49 6.24 15.01 2.86
N ILE A 50 7.32 14.22 2.84
CA ILE A 50 7.44 12.95 2.12
C ILE A 50 7.17 11.78 3.07
N ILE A 51 6.28 10.88 2.66
CA ILE A 51 6.02 9.61 3.34
C ILE A 51 6.66 8.48 2.52
N ASP A 52 7.86 8.07 2.94
CA ASP A 52 8.71 7.12 2.21
C ASP A 52 8.82 5.73 2.87
N HIS A 53 8.16 5.53 4.01
CA HIS A 53 8.08 4.27 4.75
C HIS A 53 9.40 3.48 4.76
N ARG A 54 10.51 4.14 5.11
CA ARG A 54 11.87 3.54 5.17
C ARG A 54 11.97 2.32 6.08
N GLU A 55 11.00 2.10 6.96
CA GLU A 55 10.88 0.89 7.76
C GLU A 55 10.71 -0.40 6.93
N TRP A 56 10.32 -0.29 5.64
CA TRP A 56 10.22 -1.43 4.73
C TRP A 56 11.60 -1.82 4.15
N THR A 57 12.13 -2.96 4.60
CA THR A 57 13.33 -3.58 4.01
C THR A 57 13.03 -4.97 3.45
N LEU A 58 13.95 -5.58 2.72
CA LEU A 58 13.78 -6.96 2.25
C LEU A 58 13.65 -7.96 3.41
N ASP A 59 14.40 -7.73 4.49
CA ASP A 59 14.43 -8.65 5.64
C ASP A 59 13.24 -8.46 6.58
N ASN A 60 12.81 -7.20 6.80
CA ASN A 60 11.78 -6.90 7.79
C ASN A 60 10.43 -6.48 7.19
N GLY A 61 10.35 -6.17 5.90
CA GLY A 61 9.14 -5.62 5.27
C GLY A 61 7.89 -6.45 5.54
N ARG A 62 8.00 -7.78 5.41
CA ARG A 62 6.88 -8.72 5.66
C ARG A 62 6.36 -8.67 7.10
N ASN A 63 7.24 -8.49 8.07
CA ASN A 63 6.89 -8.40 9.49
C ASN A 63 6.42 -7.00 9.87
N ASN A 64 7.01 -5.98 9.25
CA ASN A 64 6.58 -4.61 9.37
C ASN A 64 5.16 -4.39 8.80
N ALA A 65 4.81 -5.09 7.72
CA ALA A 65 3.47 -5.07 7.13
C ALA A 65 2.37 -5.34 8.16
N LEU A 66 2.62 -6.20 9.17
CA LEU A 66 1.66 -6.54 10.23
C LEU A 66 1.54 -5.47 11.32
N ARG A 67 2.39 -4.43 11.31
CA ARG A 67 2.50 -3.39 12.35
C ARG A 67 2.11 -2.00 11.86
N ILE A 68 2.01 -1.81 10.55
CA ILE A 68 1.64 -0.54 9.93
C ILE A 68 0.16 -0.54 9.55
N ASN A 69 -0.40 0.66 9.38
CA ASN A 69 -1.80 0.84 8.99
C ASN A 69 -2.03 0.83 7.47
N GLY A 70 -0.98 0.86 6.65
CA GLY A 70 -1.13 0.81 5.20
C GLY A 70 0.22 0.68 4.54
N LEU A 71 0.22 0.22 3.29
CA LEU A 71 1.43 0.18 2.48
C LEU A 71 1.56 1.49 1.70
N GLY A 72 2.79 1.90 1.37
CA GLY A 72 3.04 3.17 0.66
C GLY A 72 2.30 3.26 -0.68
N ALA A 73 1.85 4.46 -1.04
CA ALA A 73 1.26 4.77 -2.35
C ALA A 73 2.33 5.22 -3.36
N PRO A 74 2.15 4.97 -4.67
CA PRO A 74 1.10 4.15 -5.25
C PRO A 74 1.42 2.67 -5.09
N ARG A 75 0.39 1.82 -5.05
CA ARG A 75 0.56 0.36 -5.14
C ARG A 75 0.41 -0.10 -6.58
N ALA A 76 1.36 -0.91 -7.03
CA ALA A 76 1.31 -1.55 -8.34
C ALA A 76 1.41 -3.06 -8.19
N PHE A 77 0.77 -3.80 -9.09
CA PHE A 77 0.64 -5.25 -9.02
C PHE A 77 0.98 -5.93 -10.34
N TYR A 78 1.63 -7.08 -10.24
CA TYR A 78 1.73 -8.03 -11.34
C TYR A 78 0.39 -8.74 -11.52
N THR A 79 -0.24 -8.54 -12.69
CA THR A 79 -1.65 -8.89 -12.91
C THR A 79 -1.97 -10.37 -12.75
N PRO A 80 -1.11 -11.33 -13.14
CA PRO A 80 -1.38 -12.75 -12.87
C PRO A 80 -1.44 -13.10 -11.38
N VAL A 81 -0.61 -12.46 -10.54
CA VAL A 81 -0.67 -12.66 -9.08
C VAL A 81 -1.92 -12.00 -8.50
N LEU A 82 -2.22 -10.76 -8.92
CA LEU A 82 -3.41 -10.06 -8.45
C LEU A 82 -4.71 -10.83 -8.77
N ARG A 83 -4.82 -11.44 -9.96
CA ARG A 83 -5.98 -12.26 -10.34
C ARG A 83 -6.16 -13.51 -9.49
N LYS A 84 -5.07 -14.09 -8.99
CA LYS A 84 -5.11 -15.24 -8.08
C LYS A 84 -5.55 -14.83 -6.67
N ILE A 85 -5.01 -13.73 -6.15
CA ILE A 85 -5.30 -13.24 -4.80
C ILE A 85 -6.70 -12.62 -4.72
N ARG A 86 -7.09 -11.86 -5.76
CA ARG A 86 -8.30 -11.03 -5.86
C ARG A 86 -8.31 -9.86 -4.86
N VAL A 87 -9.10 -8.83 -5.15
CA VAL A 87 -9.31 -7.69 -4.25
C VAL A 87 -10.61 -7.95 -3.47
N PRO A 88 -10.60 -7.88 -2.13
CA PRO A 88 -11.82 -8.06 -1.36
C PRO A 88 -12.80 -6.90 -1.63
N ASN A 89 -14.09 -7.21 -1.74
CA ASN A 89 -15.14 -6.20 -1.90
C ASN A 89 -15.50 -5.61 -0.54
N VAL A 90 -14.73 -4.62 -0.10
CA VAL A 90 -14.91 -3.87 1.15
C VAL A 90 -14.65 -2.39 0.92
N SER A 91 -15.11 -1.55 1.84
CA SER A 91 -14.98 -0.09 1.72
C SER A 91 -13.70 0.49 2.36
N TYR A 92 -12.87 -0.35 2.99
CA TYR A 92 -11.64 0.08 3.66
C TYR A 92 -10.65 -1.07 3.83
N GLY A 93 -9.39 -0.85 3.48
CA GLY A 93 -8.28 -1.78 3.75
C GLY A 93 -8.16 -2.95 2.77
N GLU A 94 -8.81 -2.87 1.63
CA GLU A 94 -8.71 -3.82 0.51
C GLU A 94 -7.29 -3.88 -0.07
N ASP A 95 -6.62 -2.74 -0.23
CA ASP A 95 -5.23 -2.64 -0.68
C ASP A 95 -4.27 -3.32 0.30
N TYR A 96 -4.49 -3.12 1.60
CA TYR A 96 -3.72 -3.71 2.68
C TYR A 96 -3.90 -5.23 2.73
N ALA A 97 -5.14 -5.71 2.57
CA ALA A 97 -5.42 -7.15 2.49
C ALA A 97 -4.66 -7.83 1.34
N VAL A 98 -4.68 -7.20 0.15
CA VAL A 98 -3.94 -7.70 -1.01
C VAL A 98 -2.43 -7.68 -0.74
N GLY A 99 -1.91 -6.58 -0.17
CA GLY A 99 -0.49 -6.47 0.15
C GLY A 99 0.00 -7.52 1.16
N LEU A 100 -0.80 -7.83 2.18
CA LEU A 100 -0.52 -8.91 3.12
C LEU A 100 -0.45 -10.27 2.41
N ALA A 101 -1.45 -10.58 1.59
CA ALA A 101 -1.48 -11.83 0.84
C ALA A 101 -0.32 -11.94 -0.17
N VAL A 102 0.05 -10.85 -0.85
CA VAL A 102 1.22 -10.83 -1.75
C VAL A 102 2.50 -11.08 -0.98
N CYS A 103 2.75 -10.35 0.12
CA CYS A 103 4.03 -10.45 0.83
C CYS A 103 4.23 -11.77 1.58
N ARG A 104 3.17 -12.58 1.74
CA ARG A 104 3.26 -13.95 2.24
C ARG A 104 4.11 -14.84 1.35
N GLU A 105 3.89 -14.78 0.04
CA GLU A 105 4.43 -15.73 -0.93
C GLU A 105 5.39 -15.08 -1.93
N TYR A 106 5.28 -13.78 -2.14
CA TYR A 106 6.03 -13.05 -3.15
C TYR A 106 6.78 -11.85 -2.57
N ARG A 107 7.83 -11.44 -3.28
CA ARG A 107 8.55 -10.19 -2.98
C ARG A 107 7.67 -8.99 -3.32
N ILE A 108 7.67 -8.00 -2.42
CA ILE A 108 7.22 -6.64 -2.71
C ILE A 108 8.45 -5.77 -2.92
N GLY A 109 8.53 -5.11 -4.07
CA GLY A 109 9.53 -4.12 -4.41
C GLY A 109 9.19 -2.74 -3.88
N ARG A 110 10.19 -1.86 -3.79
CA ARG A 110 10.07 -0.52 -3.20
C ARG A 110 10.69 0.55 -4.09
N ILE A 111 10.06 1.71 -4.16
CA ILE A 111 10.62 2.95 -4.69
C ILE A 111 10.54 4.02 -3.59
N TYR A 112 11.69 4.59 -3.20
CA TYR A 112 11.77 5.56 -2.09
C TYR A 112 11.56 6.99 -2.57
N GLU A 113 11.87 7.26 -3.82
CA GLU A 113 11.57 8.54 -4.46
C GLU A 113 10.05 8.74 -4.54
N PRO A 114 9.52 9.93 -4.21
CA PRO A 114 8.10 10.20 -4.36
C PRO A 114 7.63 9.98 -5.79
N LEU A 115 6.53 9.26 -5.94
CA LEU A 115 5.87 8.99 -7.22
C LEU A 115 4.50 9.67 -7.32
N TYR A 116 3.99 10.14 -6.20
CA TYR A 116 2.57 10.37 -6.01
C TYR A 116 2.33 11.57 -5.10
N LEU A 117 1.37 12.40 -5.48
CA LEU A 117 0.93 13.58 -4.75
C LEU A 117 -0.41 13.24 -4.09
N CYS A 118 -0.36 12.98 -2.79
CA CYS A 118 -1.55 12.74 -1.99
C CYS A 118 -2.17 14.08 -1.60
N ARG A 119 -3.33 14.40 -2.18
CA ARG A 119 -3.99 15.70 -1.97
C ARG A 119 -4.89 15.65 -0.74
N ARG A 120 -4.70 16.62 0.17
CA ARG A 120 -5.57 16.81 1.34
C ARG A 120 -6.09 18.23 1.42
N TRP A 121 -7.36 18.36 1.81
CA TRP A 121 -8.02 19.65 2.03
C TRP A 121 -9.12 19.48 3.09
N GLU A 122 -9.57 20.60 3.65
CA GLU A 122 -10.64 20.63 4.65
C GLU A 122 -11.93 20.04 4.07
N GLY A 123 -12.51 19.05 4.75
CA GLY A 123 -13.68 18.32 4.26
C GLY A 123 -13.38 17.15 3.32
N ASN A 124 -12.10 16.76 3.11
CA ASN A 124 -11.81 15.44 2.52
C ASN A 124 -12.39 14.34 3.43
N SER A 125 -12.93 13.28 2.83
CA SER A 125 -13.60 12.12 3.44
C SER A 125 -12.87 11.53 4.65
N ASP A 126 -11.55 11.65 4.69
CA ASP A 126 -10.68 11.12 5.74
C ASP A 126 -10.47 12.05 6.94
N ALA A 127 -10.86 13.33 6.86
CA ALA A 127 -10.47 14.35 7.84
C ALA A 127 -11.31 14.33 9.13
N ALA A 128 -12.44 13.63 9.17
CA ALA A 128 -13.38 13.65 10.30
C ALA A 128 -14.21 12.36 10.45
N LEU A 129 -13.55 11.20 10.50
CA LEU A 129 -14.26 9.95 10.79
C LEU A 129 -14.79 9.97 12.22
N ASP A 130 -16.06 9.59 12.40
CA ASP A 130 -16.61 9.34 13.73
C ASP A 130 -15.90 8.15 14.39
N ILE A 131 -15.95 8.10 15.73
CA ILE A 131 -15.27 7.08 16.53
C ILE A 131 -15.74 5.67 16.17
N ALA A 132 -17.01 5.49 15.81
CA ALA A 132 -17.56 4.18 15.46
C ALA A 132 -16.96 3.65 14.15
N LYS A 133 -16.85 4.49 13.11
CA LYS A 133 -16.19 4.17 11.85
C LYS A 133 -14.71 3.89 12.04
N LEU A 134 -14.01 4.72 12.83
CA LEU A 134 -12.60 4.50 13.15
C LEU A 134 -12.39 3.14 13.82
N ASN A 135 -13.25 2.79 14.79
CA ASN A 135 -13.19 1.49 15.46
C ASN A 135 -13.48 0.32 14.50
N ALA A 136 -14.46 0.47 13.61
CA ALA A 136 -14.76 -0.55 12.59
C ALA A 136 -13.58 -0.76 11.63
N HIS A 137 -12.93 0.32 11.19
CA HIS A 137 -11.74 0.30 10.35
C HIS A 137 -10.55 -0.40 11.03
N ASN A 138 -10.29 -0.04 12.29
CA ASN A 138 -9.23 -0.66 13.09
C ASN A 138 -9.50 -2.16 13.31
N PHE A 139 -10.71 -2.51 13.71
CA PHE A 139 -11.14 -3.90 13.90
C PHE A 139 -10.97 -4.74 12.63
N TYR A 140 -11.33 -4.19 11.47
CA TYR A 140 -11.15 -4.88 10.20
C TYR A 140 -9.67 -5.12 9.88
N LYS A 141 -8.80 -4.13 10.07
CA LYS A 141 -7.34 -4.30 9.86
C LYS A 141 -6.72 -5.30 10.84
N ASP A 142 -7.16 -5.32 12.08
CA ASP A 142 -6.72 -6.31 13.06
C ASP A 142 -7.14 -7.73 12.65
N ARG A 143 -8.38 -7.89 12.15
CA ARG A 143 -8.83 -9.16 11.59
C ARG A 143 -7.98 -9.61 10.41
N LEU A 144 -7.61 -8.72 9.49
CA LEU A 144 -6.71 -9.03 8.38
C LEU A 144 -5.33 -9.49 8.87
N ARG A 145 -4.76 -8.81 9.87
CA ARG A 145 -3.48 -9.20 10.49
C ARG A 145 -3.57 -10.58 11.16
N THR A 146 -4.67 -10.88 11.85
CA THR A 146 -4.91 -12.19 12.45
C THR A 146 -5.00 -13.29 11.38
N ILE A 147 -5.78 -13.08 10.32
CA ILE A 147 -5.90 -14.02 9.21
C ILE A 147 -4.53 -14.29 8.58
N GLU A 148 -3.76 -13.25 8.31
CA GLU A 148 -2.44 -13.37 7.71
C GLU A 148 -1.45 -14.09 8.63
N LEU A 149 -1.44 -13.80 9.93
CA LEU A 149 -0.62 -14.51 10.92
C LEU A 149 -0.94 -16.00 10.95
N LEU A 150 -2.23 -16.37 10.93
CA LEU A 150 -2.66 -17.77 10.89
C LEU A 150 -2.25 -18.46 9.59
N ALA A 151 -2.37 -17.78 8.45
CA ALA A 151 -1.94 -18.30 7.15
C ALA A 151 -0.43 -18.57 7.12
N ARG A 152 0.40 -17.65 7.63
CA ARG A 152 1.85 -17.84 7.76
C ARG A 152 2.20 -18.98 8.70
N LYS A 153 1.55 -19.07 9.86
CA LYS A 153 1.74 -20.20 10.79
C LYS A 153 1.41 -21.54 10.14
N LYS A 154 0.36 -21.59 9.30
CA LYS A 154 0.01 -22.80 8.56
C LYS A 154 1.09 -23.16 7.55
N LEU A 155 1.58 -22.21 6.75
CA LEU A 155 2.68 -22.43 5.81
C LEU A 155 3.93 -22.99 6.50
N ASN A 156 4.35 -22.40 7.62
CA ASN A 156 5.54 -22.82 8.36
C ASN A 156 5.36 -24.15 9.13
N ARG A 157 4.14 -24.71 9.19
CA ARG A 157 3.87 -26.02 9.80
C ARG A 157 3.89 -27.17 8.80
N VAL A 158 4.01 -26.86 7.50
CA VAL A 158 4.07 -27.86 6.42
C VAL A 158 5.52 -28.15 6.02
N GLU A 159 6.48 -27.82 6.89
CA GLU A 159 7.88 -28.27 6.81
C GLU A 159 8.10 -29.53 7.66
#